data_AF-A0A1E4KBG5-F1
#
_entry.id   AF-A0A1E4KBG5-F1
#
_cell.length_a   1.000
_cell.length_b   1.000
_cell.length_c   1.000
_cell.angle_alpha   90.00
_cell.angle_beta   90.00
_cell.angle_gamma   90.00
#
_symmetry.space_group_name_H-M   'P 1'
#
loop_
_entity.id
_entity.type
_entity.pdbx_description
1 polymer ?
#
loop_
_entity_poly.entity_id
_entity_poly.type
_entity_poly.pdbx_seq_one_letter_code
_entity_poly.pdbx_strand_id
1 'polypeptide(L)'
;MRLNEAQGLEHEWVSEEGYISFPDTKTNAQIRPIGKAAVALIRAQPRLENSLYVFPSDFGRSHFRAADGVFGRICKRLGLTDVTAHTLRHTFGSIAGDLGYSELTIAAMLGHASRSVTNRYVHVDEVMRSAVDRVSQEIALLLDKGDTSGSQPSAFTFSGPLITTGLTGDTAGVVTIRAAAPRT
;
A
#
# COMPACT_ATOMS: atom_id res chain seq x y z
N MET A 1 -3.76 -1.09 2.59
CA MET A 1 -3.34 -1.72 3.87
C MET A 1 -2.62 -0.72 4.76
N ARG A 2 -2.74 -0.80 6.09
CA ARG A 2 -1.95 0.03 7.04
C ARG A 2 -0.62 -0.67 7.38
N LEU A 3 0.41 0.09 7.77
CA LEU A 3 1.72 -0.48 8.11
C LEU A 3 1.64 -1.54 9.22
N ASN A 4 0.91 -1.24 10.30
CA ASN A 4 0.75 -2.17 11.42
C ASN A 4 0.04 -3.48 11.01
N GLU A 5 -0.88 -3.41 10.06
CA GLU A 5 -1.55 -4.60 9.48
C GLU A 5 -0.56 -5.41 8.64
N ALA A 6 0.26 -4.73 7.81
CA ALA A 6 1.22 -5.37 6.92
C ALA A 6 2.38 -6.05 7.67
N GLN A 7 2.95 -5.39 8.68
CA GLN A 7 4.10 -5.90 9.41
C GLN A 7 3.74 -7.10 10.30
N GLY A 8 2.48 -7.20 10.74
CA GLY A 8 1.97 -8.29 11.57
C GLY A 8 1.33 -9.42 10.77
N LEU A 9 1.50 -9.44 9.44
CA LEU A 9 0.87 -10.40 8.56
C LEU A 9 1.38 -11.82 8.83
N GLU A 10 0.44 -12.76 9.02
CA GLU A 10 0.73 -14.18 9.10
C GLU A 10 0.51 -14.86 7.75
N HIS A 11 1.29 -15.91 7.47
CA HIS A 11 1.18 -16.62 6.19
C HIS A 11 -0.18 -17.29 5.98
N GLU A 12 -0.83 -17.76 7.05
CA GLU A 12 -2.13 -18.42 6.99
C GLU A 12 -3.27 -17.46 6.62
N TRP A 13 -3.07 -16.15 6.83
CA TRP A 13 -4.08 -15.15 6.54
C TRP A 13 -4.12 -14.79 5.05
N VAL A 14 -3.08 -15.13 4.30
CA VAL A 14 -2.92 -14.78 2.88
C VAL A 14 -3.58 -15.86 2.04
N SER A 15 -4.63 -15.48 1.29
CA SER A 15 -5.30 -16.34 0.33
C SER A 15 -4.65 -16.24 -1.05
N GLU A 16 -4.61 -17.36 -1.78
CA GLU A 16 -4.18 -17.40 -3.19
C GLU A 16 -5.15 -16.64 -4.11
N GLU A 17 -6.40 -16.45 -3.68
CA GLU A 17 -7.43 -15.77 -4.44
C GLU A 17 -7.29 -14.23 -4.46
N GLY A 18 -6.25 -13.68 -3.83
CA GLY A 18 -5.96 -12.24 -3.83
C GLY A 18 -6.62 -11.47 -2.69
N TYR A 19 -6.56 -12.01 -1.46
CA TYR A 19 -6.98 -11.28 -0.27
C TYR A 19 -6.26 -11.76 0.99
N ILE A 20 -6.33 -10.94 2.04
CA ILE A 20 -5.89 -11.27 3.39
C ILE A 20 -7.09 -11.30 4.33
N SER A 21 -7.22 -12.38 5.09
CA SER A 21 -8.24 -12.57 6.11
C SER A 21 -7.65 -12.33 7.50
N PHE A 22 -7.96 -11.19 8.11
CA PHE A 22 -7.51 -10.89 9.47
C PHE A 22 -8.43 -11.57 10.50
N PRO A 23 -7.92 -12.50 11.32
CA PRO A 23 -8.67 -13.07 12.42
C PRO A 23 -8.90 -11.99 13.49
N ASP A 24 -10.06 -12.04 14.12
CA ASP A 24 -10.71 -10.90 14.76
C ASP A 24 -9.91 -10.26 15.93
N THR A 25 -9.94 -8.92 15.98
CA THR A 25 -9.84 -8.17 17.23
C THR A 25 -11.12 -7.34 17.39
N LYS A 26 -12.13 -7.93 18.04
CA LYS A 26 -13.35 -7.30 18.58
C LYS A 26 -14.43 -6.81 17.61
N THR A 27 -14.41 -7.07 16.30
CA THR A 27 -15.39 -6.45 15.36
C THR A 27 -15.71 -7.26 14.09
N ASN A 28 -15.70 -8.59 14.14
CA ASN A 28 -15.78 -9.52 13.00
C ASN A 28 -14.51 -9.55 12.14
N ALA A 29 -14.27 -10.71 11.52
CA ALA A 29 -13.18 -10.95 10.58
C ALA A 29 -13.15 -9.87 9.49
N GLN A 30 -11.95 -9.33 9.23
CA GLN A 30 -11.76 -8.27 8.23
C GLN A 30 -11.00 -8.81 7.03
N ILE A 31 -11.60 -8.68 5.85
CA ILE A 31 -10.94 -9.03 4.59
C ILE A 31 -10.30 -7.78 3.98
N ARG A 32 -9.09 -7.94 3.45
CA ARG A 32 -8.39 -6.93 2.65
C ARG A 32 -8.03 -7.53 1.29
N PRO A 33 -8.61 -7.07 0.18
CA PRO A 33 -8.15 -7.50 -1.14
C PRO A 33 -6.69 -7.07 -1.35
N ILE A 34 -5.92 -7.93 -2.01
CA ILE A 34 -4.54 -7.64 -2.45
C ILE A 34 -4.34 -8.21 -3.84
N GLY A 35 -3.52 -7.55 -4.66
CA GLY A 35 -3.26 -8.04 -6.02
C GLY A 35 -2.33 -9.25 -6.03
N LYS A 36 -2.39 -10.03 -7.12
CA LYS A 36 -1.60 -11.26 -7.29
C LYS A 36 -0.10 -11.00 -7.30
N ALA A 37 0.34 -9.85 -7.81
CA ALA A 37 1.76 -9.47 -7.75
C ALA A 37 2.25 -9.37 -6.29
N ALA A 38 1.44 -8.78 -5.39
CA ALA A 38 1.76 -8.75 -3.97
C ALA A 38 1.71 -10.14 -3.32
N VAL A 39 0.72 -10.98 -3.69
CA VAL A 39 0.65 -12.38 -3.23
C VAL A 39 1.92 -13.13 -3.61
N ALA A 40 2.39 -13.00 -4.84
CA ALA A 40 3.61 -13.66 -5.32
C ALA A 40 4.83 -13.25 -4.49
N LEU A 41 5.01 -11.96 -4.21
CA LEU A 41 6.12 -11.45 -3.37
C LEU A 41 6.04 -11.96 -1.93
N ILE A 42 4.84 -12.01 -1.35
CA ILE A 42 4.62 -12.54 0.00
C ILE A 42 4.96 -14.04 0.07
N ARG A 43 4.56 -14.81 -0.96
CA ARG A 43 4.83 -16.25 -1.03
C ARG A 43 6.30 -16.57 -1.29
N ALA A 44 7.01 -15.68 -1.97
CA ALA A 44 8.44 -15.80 -2.19
C ALA A 44 9.29 -15.48 -0.94
N GLN A 45 8.69 -14.93 0.13
CA GLN A 45 9.46 -14.64 1.34
C GLN A 45 9.97 -15.92 2.01
N PRO A 46 11.26 -15.95 2.40
CA PRO A 46 11.81 -17.06 3.18
C PRO A 46 11.03 -17.23 4.48
N ARG A 47 10.66 -18.48 4.77
CA ARG A 47 10.01 -18.84 6.03
C ARG A 47 11.05 -19.14 7.08
N LEU A 48 10.89 -18.54 8.26
CA LEU A 48 11.64 -18.91 9.44
C LEU A 48 10.94 -20.08 10.15
N GLU A 49 11.70 -21.11 10.51
CA GLU A 49 11.17 -22.27 11.21
C GLU A 49 10.49 -21.83 12.52
N ASN A 50 9.31 -22.38 12.80
CA ASN A 50 8.47 -22.05 13.95
C ASN A 50 7.95 -20.60 14.01
N SER A 51 7.94 -19.85 12.89
CA SER A 51 7.29 -18.54 12.81
C SER A 51 6.05 -18.56 11.93
N LEU A 52 4.99 -17.89 12.40
CA LEU A 52 3.73 -17.70 11.65
C LEU A 52 3.79 -16.50 10.70
N TYR A 53 4.69 -15.55 10.98
CA TYR A 53 4.72 -14.24 10.34
C TYR A 53 5.44 -14.25 9.00
N VAL A 54 4.90 -13.50 8.03
CA VAL A 54 5.56 -13.20 6.75
C VAL A 54 6.85 -12.40 6.97
N PHE A 55 6.84 -11.52 7.97
CA PHE A 55 7.99 -10.71 8.37
C PHE A 55 8.34 -11.03 9.83
N PRO A 56 9.05 -12.13 10.10
CA PRO A 56 9.42 -12.51 11.46
C PRO A 56 10.44 -11.52 12.06
N SER A 57 10.43 -11.40 13.38
CA SER A 57 11.59 -10.85 14.12
C SER A 57 12.76 -11.82 14.07
N ASP A 58 13.95 -11.36 14.46
CA ASP A 58 15.19 -12.14 14.44
C ASP A 58 15.09 -13.49 15.17
N PHE A 59 14.19 -13.59 16.16
CA PHE A 59 13.97 -14.81 16.94
C PHE A 59 12.68 -15.56 16.58
N GLY A 60 11.93 -15.13 15.56
CA GLY A 60 10.73 -15.80 15.04
C GLY A 60 9.48 -15.80 15.92
N ARG A 61 9.60 -15.47 17.21
CA ARG A 61 8.51 -15.48 18.21
C ARG A 61 7.48 -14.35 18.05
N SER A 62 7.81 -13.34 17.25
CA SER A 62 6.95 -12.17 17.00
C SER A 62 7.23 -11.63 15.61
N HIS A 63 6.37 -10.74 15.13
CA HIS A 63 6.57 -10.06 13.87
C HIS A 63 7.54 -8.88 13.98
N PHE A 64 8.12 -8.48 12.84
CA PHE A 64 8.96 -7.30 12.73
C PHE A 64 8.16 -6.03 13.03
N ARG A 65 8.72 -5.11 13.83
CA ARG A 65 8.03 -3.87 14.30
C ARG A 65 8.68 -2.58 13.85
N ALA A 66 9.90 -2.65 13.30
CA ALA A 66 10.68 -1.48 12.91
C ALA A 66 10.59 -1.18 11.41
N ALA A 67 9.51 -1.64 10.75
CA ALA A 67 9.32 -1.49 9.30
C ALA A 67 9.39 -0.03 8.86
N ASP A 68 8.74 0.88 9.60
CA ASP A 68 8.77 2.32 9.32
C ASP A 68 10.20 2.88 9.37
N GLY A 69 10.95 2.53 10.43
CA GLY A 69 12.33 2.98 10.61
C GLY A 69 13.28 2.42 9.56
N VAL A 70 13.13 1.14 9.18
CA VAL A 70 13.92 0.54 8.08
C VAL A 70 13.59 1.23 6.77
N PHE A 71 12.31 1.39 6.45
CA PHE A 71 11.85 2.01 5.22
C PHE A 71 12.36 3.46 5.11
N GLY A 72 12.24 4.25 6.18
CA GLY A 72 12.78 5.61 6.22
C GLY A 72 14.29 5.67 6.01
N ARG A 73 15.06 4.69 6.54
CA ARG A 73 16.51 4.59 6.26
C ARG A 73 16.80 4.26 4.80
N ILE A 74 16.00 3.40 4.18
CA ILE A 74 16.12 3.07 2.75
C ILE A 74 15.83 4.32 1.92
N CYS A 75 14.72 5.01 2.16
CA CYS A 75 14.37 6.26 1.47
C CYS A 75 15.48 7.31 1.60
N LYS A 76 16.02 7.50 2.82
CA LYS A 76 17.13 8.42 3.06
C LYS A 76 18.38 8.05 2.26
N ARG A 77 18.71 6.76 2.17
CA ARG A 77 19.86 6.27 1.37
C ARG A 77 19.66 6.50 -0.13
N LEU A 78 18.43 6.43 -0.60
CA LEU A 78 18.05 6.69 -1.99
C LEU A 78 17.81 8.18 -2.29
N GLY A 79 17.99 9.08 -1.30
CA GLY A 79 17.75 10.51 -1.47
C GLY A 79 16.28 10.88 -1.64
N LEU A 80 15.36 10.01 -1.25
CA LEU A 80 13.91 10.23 -1.28
C LEU A 80 13.46 10.95 0.00
N THR A 81 12.69 12.02 -0.15
CA THR A 81 12.06 12.76 0.95
C THR A 81 10.54 12.50 0.97
N ASP A 82 9.95 12.55 2.17
CA ASP A 82 8.49 12.50 2.37
C ASP A 82 7.79 11.21 1.88
N VAL A 83 8.56 10.13 1.70
CA VAL A 83 8.06 8.81 1.36
C VAL A 83 7.86 7.99 2.64
N THR A 84 6.61 7.63 2.93
CA THR A 84 6.20 6.81 4.08
C THR A 84 5.25 5.71 3.63
N ALA A 85 4.92 4.76 4.52
CA ALA A 85 3.86 3.78 4.25
C ALA A 85 2.49 4.44 3.97
N HIS A 86 2.25 5.63 4.54
CA HIS A 86 1.05 6.42 4.24
C HIS A 86 1.11 6.98 2.82
N THR A 87 2.26 7.50 2.39
CA THR A 87 2.49 7.96 1.01
C THR A 87 2.27 6.82 0.01
N LEU A 88 2.81 5.63 0.27
CA LEU A 88 2.59 4.46 -0.60
C LEU A 88 1.12 4.06 -0.69
N ARG A 89 0.38 4.16 0.42
CA ARG A 89 -1.07 3.92 0.44
C ARG A 89 -1.82 4.96 -0.39
N HIS A 90 -1.39 6.21 -0.37
CA HIS A 90 -1.94 7.26 -1.25
C HIS A 90 -1.61 7.00 -2.71
N THR A 91 -0.37 6.62 -3.04
CA THR A 91 0.04 6.26 -4.40
C THR A 91 -0.85 5.16 -4.97
N PHE A 92 -1.19 4.13 -4.17
CA PHE A 92 -2.16 3.12 -4.58
C PHE A 92 -3.53 3.73 -4.96
N GLY A 93 -4.03 4.67 -4.15
CA GLY A 93 -5.28 5.39 -4.43
C GLY A 93 -5.20 6.26 -5.68
N SER A 94 -4.09 6.97 -5.89
CA SER A 94 -3.85 7.79 -7.08
C SER A 94 -3.84 6.95 -8.36
N ILE A 95 -3.10 5.84 -8.37
CA ILE A 95 -3.05 4.94 -9.53
C ILE A 95 -4.44 4.34 -9.81
N ALA A 96 -5.20 4.02 -8.76
CA ALA A 96 -6.58 3.58 -8.94
C ALA A 96 -7.47 4.69 -9.56
N GLY A 97 -7.26 5.95 -9.17
CA GLY A 97 -7.90 7.11 -9.79
C GLY A 97 -7.54 7.27 -11.27
N ASP A 98 -6.25 7.13 -11.60
CA ASP A 98 -5.75 7.21 -12.99
C ASP A 98 -6.31 6.07 -13.87
N LEU A 99 -6.58 4.91 -13.26
CA LEU A 99 -7.26 3.77 -13.90
C LEU A 99 -8.79 3.96 -14.01
N GLY A 100 -9.33 5.08 -13.53
CA GLY A 100 -10.73 5.47 -13.68
C GLY A 100 -11.68 4.95 -12.60
N TYR A 101 -11.17 4.45 -11.47
CA TYR A 101 -12.03 4.01 -10.37
C TYR A 101 -12.63 5.19 -9.60
N SER A 102 -13.88 5.07 -9.17
CA SER A 102 -14.55 6.09 -8.36
C SER A 102 -13.94 6.20 -6.96
N GLU A 103 -14.02 7.38 -6.33
CA GLU A 103 -13.54 7.60 -4.95
C GLU A 103 -14.14 6.59 -3.95
N LEU A 104 -15.42 6.24 -4.13
CA LEU A 104 -16.10 5.25 -3.30
C LEU A 104 -15.45 3.86 -3.46
N THR A 105 -15.16 3.45 -4.69
CA THR A 105 -14.47 2.19 -4.98
C THR A 105 -13.07 2.19 -4.39
N ILE A 106 -12.31 3.28 -4.56
CA ILE A 106 -10.95 3.41 -4.03
C ILE A 106 -10.96 3.34 -2.49
N ALA A 107 -11.89 4.03 -1.83
CA ALA A 107 -12.05 3.96 -0.38
C ALA A 107 -12.35 2.53 0.09
N ALA A 108 -13.18 1.78 -0.66
CA ALA A 108 -13.44 0.37 -0.39
C ALA A 108 -12.17 -0.48 -0.56
N MET A 109 -11.41 -0.33 -1.64
CA MET A 109 -10.14 -1.05 -1.87
C MET A 109 -9.13 -0.81 -0.75
N LEU A 110 -9.03 0.43 -0.26
CA LEU A 110 -8.12 0.78 0.84
C LEU A 110 -8.58 0.21 2.19
N GLY A 111 -9.82 -0.27 2.31
CA GLY A 111 -10.40 -0.71 3.58
C GLY A 111 -10.87 0.46 4.46
N HIS A 112 -11.18 1.61 3.85
CA HIS A 112 -11.81 2.77 4.47
C HIS A 112 -13.34 2.74 4.36
N ALA A 113 -13.95 1.57 4.10
CA ALA A 113 -15.40 1.43 4.12
C ALA A 113 -15.94 1.82 5.50
N SER A 114 -16.27 3.10 5.64
CA SER A 114 -17.10 3.64 6.71
C SER A 114 -18.33 2.75 6.81
N ARG A 115 -18.69 2.38 8.04
CA ARG A 115 -19.92 1.66 8.38
C ARG A 115 -21.21 2.31 7.86
N SER A 116 -21.14 3.47 7.21
CA SER A 116 -22.28 4.21 6.65
C SER A 116 -22.53 4.02 5.15
N VAL A 117 -21.80 3.16 4.44
CA VAL A 117 -22.23 2.70 3.10
C VAL A 117 -22.78 1.29 3.24
N THR A 118 -24.06 1.27 3.61
CA THR A 118 -24.89 0.13 3.91
C THR A 118 -24.82 -0.94 2.80
N ASN A 119 -24.30 -2.11 3.16
CA ASN A 119 -24.81 -3.41 2.72
C ASN A 119 -24.70 -3.82 1.22
N ARG A 120 -23.80 -3.26 0.40
CA ARG A 120 -23.59 -3.75 -0.99
C ARG A 120 -22.26 -4.41 -1.33
N TYR A 121 -21.24 -4.30 -0.48
CA TYR A 121 -19.91 -4.88 -0.74
C TYR A 121 -19.39 -5.73 0.43
N VAL A 122 -20.29 -6.47 1.08
CA VAL A 122 -19.95 -7.33 2.24
C VAL A 122 -19.39 -8.68 1.78
N HIS A 123 -19.55 -9.03 0.51
CA HIS A 123 -18.66 -10.00 -0.12
C HIS A 123 -17.54 -9.20 -0.77
N VAL A 124 -16.29 -9.56 -0.51
CA VAL A 124 -15.17 -9.14 -1.37
C VAL A 124 -15.40 -9.83 -2.70
N ASP A 125 -16.32 -9.24 -3.46
CA ASP A 125 -16.85 -9.82 -4.67
C ASP A 125 -15.71 -9.87 -5.68
N GLU A 126 -15.78 -10.82 -6.61
CA GLU A 126 -14.74 -11.02 -7.64
C GLU A 126 -14.35 -9.70 -8.33
N VAL A 127 -15.32 -8.79 -8.49
CA VAL A 127 -15.15 -7.44 -9.01
C VAL A 127 -14.14 -6.62 -8.20
N MET A 128 -14.22 -6.62 -6.86
CA MET A 128 -13.30 -5.86 -6.01
C MET A 128 -11.89 -6.44 -6.09
N ARG A 129 -11.75 -7.77 -6.10
CA ARG A 129 -10.45 -8.45 -6.23
C ARG A 129 -9.82 -8.16 -7.59
N SER A 130 -10.59 -8.27 -8.67
CA SER A 130 -10.15 -7.96 -10.02
C SER A 130 -9.69 -6.50 -10.15
N ALA A 131 -10.41 -5.56 -9.53
CA ALA A 131 -10.02 -4.16 -9.56
C ALA A 131 -8.71 -3.89 -8.79
N VAL A 132 -8.54 -4.48 -7.61
CA VAL A 132 -7.29 -4.39 -6.84
C VAL A 132 -6.13 -5.08 -7.57
N ASP A 133 -6.40 -6.21 -8.24
CA ASP A 133 -5.41 -6.91 -9.06
C ASP A 133 -4.93 -6.03 -10.23
N ARG A 134 -5.85 -5.34 -10.91
CA ARG A 134 -5.52 -4.38 -11.98
C ARG A 134 -4.60 -3.25 -11.50
N VAL A 135 -4.93 -2.62 -10.36
CA VAL A 135 -4.09 -1.57 -9.76
C VAL A 135 -2.71 -2.13 -9.39
N SER A 136 -2.68 -3.32 -8.79
CA SER A 136 -1.43 -4.00 -8.42
C SER A 136 -0.57 -4.35 -9.63
N GLN A 137 -1.19 -4.73 -10.76
CA GLN A 137 -0.49 -5.02 -12.00
C GLN A 137 0.13 -3.76 -12.60
N GLU A 138 -0.60 -2.63 -12.59
CA GLU A 138 -0.06 -1.36 -13.06
C GLU A 138 1.15 -0.92 -12.20
N ILE A 139 1.05 -1.04 -10.87
CA ILE A 139 2.17 -0.76 -9.97
C ILE A 139 3.38 -1.65 -10.30
N ALA A 140 3.17 -2.96 -10.51
CA ALA A 140 4.26 -3.88 -10.86
C ALA A 140 4.93 -3.47 -12.19
N LEU A 141 4.15 -3.15 -13.22
CA LEU A 141 4.67 -2.68 -14.50
C LEU A 141 5.49 -1.39 -14.37
N LEU A 142 5.06 -0.45 -13.54
CA LEU A 142 5.79 0.80 -13.29
C LEU A 142 7.12 0.55 -12.57
N LEU A 143 7.15 -0.40 -11.63
CA LEU A 143 8.37 -0.79 -10.93
C LEU A 143 9.36 -1.48 -11.88
N ASP A 144 8.91 -2.43 -12.71
CA ASP A 144 9.75 -3.14 -13.69
C ASP A 144 10.33 -2.20 -14.77
N LYS A 145 9.56 -1.19 -15.19
CA LYS A 145 10.05 -0.15 -16.12
C LYS A 145 11.12 0.74 -15.49
N GLY A 146 11.09 0.93 -14.17
CA GLY A 146 12.10 1.66 -13.42
C GLY A 146 13.48 1.00 -13.44
N ASP A 147 13.51 -0.34 -13.54
CA ASP A 147 14.76 -1.12 -13.57
C ASP A 147 15.48 -1.06 -14.94
N THR A 148 14.80 -0.60 -16.00
CA THR A 148 15.33 -0.64 -17.37
C THR A 148 16.01 0.64 -17.84
N SER A 149 16.06 1.70 -17.02
CA SER A 149 16.72 2.94 -17.42
C SER A 149 17.56 3.54 -16.29
N GLY A 150 18.86 3.72 -16.55
CA GLY A 150 19.73 4.62 -15.79
C GLY A 150 19.34 6.10 -15.97
N SER A 151 18.05 6.42 -15.93
CA SER A 151 17.52 7.76 -16.02
C SER A 151 17.22 8.28 -14.61
N GLN A 152 17.78 9.44 -14.30
CA GLN A 152 17.50 10.22 -13.09
C GLN A 152 15.99 10.25 -12.81
N PRO A 153 15.55 10.18 -11.54
CA PRO A 153 14.13 10.25 -11.20
C PRO A 153 13.56 11.58 -11.68
N SER A 154 12.73 11.54 -12.74
CA SER A 154 11.95 12.69 -13.16
C SER A 154 10.93 13.00 -12.06
N ALA A 155 10.97 14.22 -11.54
CA ALA A 155 10.04 14.71 -10.53
C ALA A 155 8.58 14.41 -10.93
N PHE A 156 7.91 13.54 -10.17
CA PHE A 156 6.48 13.34 -10.28
C PHE A 156 5.77 14.57 -9.69
N THR A 157 5.12 15.36 -10.54
CA THR A 157 4.32 16.51 -10.13
C THR A 157 2.85 16.15 -10.23
N PHE A 158 2.12 16.25 -9.12
CA PHE A 158 0.67 16.05 -9.05
C PHE A 158 -0.05 17.38 -9.27
N SER A 159 -1.06 17.39 -10.14
CA SER A 159 -2.02 18.49 -10.29
C SER A 159 -3.43 17.92 -10.18
N GLY A 160 -3.97 17.89 -8.95
CA GLY A 160 -5.34 17.49 -8.68
C GLY A 160 -5.95 18.35 -7.56
N PRO A 161 -7.27 18.58 -7.57
CA PRO A 161 -7.93 19.44 -6.59
C PRO A 161 -7.94 18.78 -5.20
N LEU A 162 -7.47 19.51 -4.19
CA LEU A 162 -7.52 19.11 -2.78
C LEU A 162 -8.96 19.25 -2.27
N ILE A 163 -9.61 18.14 -1.91
CA ILE A 163 -10.75 18.19 -0.99
C ILE A 163 -10.19 18.25 0.43
N THR A 164 -9.95 19.47 0.93
CA THR A 164 -9.71 19.72 2.35
C THR A 164 -10.98 20.25 2.98
N THR A 165 -11.53 19.48 3.92
CA THR A 165 -12.64 19.91 4.77
C THR A 165 -12.21 21.10 5.62
N GLY A 166 -12.73 22.28 5.27
CA GLY A 166 -12.90 23.43 6.16
C GLY A 166 -11.63 24.08 6.69
N LEU A 167 -11.20 25.16 6.02
CA LEU A 167 -11.10 26.52 6.57
C LEU A 167 -10.48 27.42 5.51
N THR A 168 -11.17 28.53 5.24
CA THR A 168 -10.82 29.64 4.35
C THR A 168 -9.33 29.99 4.36
N GLY A 169 -8.71 29.99 3.17
CA GLY A 169 -7.35 30.48 2.96
C GLY A 169 -6.78 29.89 1.68
N ASP A 170 -6.95 30.60 0.58
CA ASP A 170 -6.40 30.28 -0.74
C ASP A 170 -4.87 30.31 -0.69
N THR A 171 -4.23 29.15 -0.69
CA THR A 171 -2.79 29.00 -0.93
C THR A 171 -2.55 27.65 -1.60
N ALA A 172 -2.19 27.70 -2.88
CA ALA A 172 -1.80 26.53 -3.67
C ALA A 172 -0.56 25.86 -3.06
N GLY A 173 -0.74 24.72 -2.40
CA GLY A 173 0.35 23.90 -1.87
C GLY A 173 0.72 22.77 -2.83
N VAL A 174 1.91 22.84 -3.43
CA VAL A 174 2.48 21.78 -4.26
C VAL A 174 3.25 20.80 -3.38
N VAL A 175 2.86 19.53 -3.32
CA VAL A 175 3.70 18.47 -2.74
C VAL A 175 4.72 18.05 -3.79
N THR A 176 5.98 18.46 -3.58
CA THR A 176 7.10 18.14 -4.49
C THR A 176 7.96 17.05 -3.87
N ILE A 177 8.03 15.87 -4.48
CA ILE A 177 9.05 14.86 -4.14
C ILE A 177 10.35 15.30 -4.82
N ARG A 178 11.34 15.76 -4.05
CA ARG A 178 12.65 16.18 -4.57
C ARG A 178 13.70 15.10 -4.30
N ALA A 179 14.43 14.69 -5.33
CA ALA A 179 15.67 13.93 -5.17
C ALA A 179 16.72 14.85 -4.52
N ALA A 180 17.36 14.39 -3.45
CA ALA A 180 18.48 15.11 -2.85
C ALA A 180 19.70 15.13 -3.78
N ALA A 181 20.31 16.30 -3.97
CA ALA A 181 21.52 16.46 -4.77
C ALA A 181 22.69 15.63 -4.22
N PRO A 182 23.57 15.06 -5.08
CA PRO A 182 24.72 14.28 -4.64
C PRO A 182 25.68 15.15 -3.83
N ARG A 183 26.10 14.66 -2.65
CA ARG A 183 27.14 15.30 -1.85
C ARG A 183 28.51 14.94 -2.45
N THR A 184 29.31 15.97 -2.77
CA THR A 184 30.72 15.88 -3.17
C THR A 184 31.62 15.52 -1.99
#